data_AF-A0A2V7RCP0-F1
#
_entry.id   AF-A0A2V7RCP0-F1
#
_cell.length_a   1.000
_cell.length_b   1.000
_cell.length_c   1.000
_cell.angle_alpha   90.00
_cell.angle_beta   90.00
_cell.angle_gamma   90.00
#
_symmetry.space_group_name_H-M   'P 1'
#
loop_
_entity.id
_entity.type
_entity.pdbx_description
1 polymer ?
#
loop_
_entity_poly.entity_id
_entity_poly.type
_entity_poly.pdbx_seq_one_letter_code
_entity_poly.pdbx_strand_id
1 'polypeptide(L)'
;MSQSPPPAVETLASLTVLFALVFALALLVERALEVLKSLYDVIDAKRNLAPYWTRRAAQIADRLERRLRLFEYVSPKAVQPLLNRVYELLLNNQGGYDGTALVLSGDLVRAAGVRLGTKLVGLALGVGLALWLKIDFLKLWHPEVQLGSQTVGFMLQGTLAQIASGLAIGLGAGPVHKLITTLEKKQADRHKEKIKEGEDK
;
A
#
# COMPACT_ATOMS: atom_id res chain seq x y z
N MET A 1 21.46 -42.26 -8.41
CA MET A 1 22.33 -41.22 -7.83
C MET A 1 21.72 -39.86 -8.18
N SER A 2 21.01 -39.24 -7.23
CA SER A 2 20.36 -37.94 -7.43
C SER A 2 21.43 -36.87 -7.28
N GLN A 3 21.88 -36.27 -8.37
CA GLN A 3 22.71 -35.06 -8.31
C GLN A 3 21.84 -33.95 -7.74
N SER A 4 22.14 -33.50 -6.53
CA SER A 4 21.57 -32.29 -5.96
C SER A 4 21.85 -31.13 -6.93
N PRO A 5 20.83 -30.34 -7.32
CA PRO A 5 21.03 -29.23 -8.23
C PRO A 5 22.05 -28.23 -7.63
N PRO A 6 22.79 -27.49 -8.47
CA PRO A 6 23.77 -26.53 -7.97
C PRO A 6 23.08 -25.47 -7.09
N PRO A 7 23.77 -24.93 -6.06
CA PRO A 7 23.17 -24.06 -5.04
C PRO A 7 22.48 -22.82 -5.62
N ALA A 8 22.90 -22.37 -6.80
CA ALA A 8 22.27 -21.27 -7.53
C ALA A 8 20.83 -21.59 -8.00
N VAL A 9 20.56 -22.83 -8.43
CA VAL A 9 19.23 -23.24 -8.94
C VAL A 9 18.22 -23.35 -7.79
N GLU A 10 18.62 -23.89 -6.64
CA GLU A 10 17.77 -23.96 -5.44
C GLU A 10 17.45 -22.58 -4.89
N THR A 11 18.43 -21.66 -4.93
CA THR A 11 18.24 -20.27 -4.50
C THR A 11 17.23 -19.56 -5.40
N LEU A 12 17.40 -19.65 -6.73
CA LEU A 12 16.47 -19.07 -7.70
C LEU A 12 15.07 -19.64 -7.56
N ALA A 13 14.93 -20.97 -7.44
CA ALA A 13 13.63 -21.61 -7.24
C ALA A 13 12.93 -21.13 -5.95
N SER A 14 13.67 -21.01 -4.85
CA SER A 14 13.15 -20.52 -3.57
C SER A 14 12.68 -19.06 -3.66
N LEU A 15 13.42 -18.21 -4.38
CA LEU A 15 13.05 -16.82 -4.65
C LEU A 15 11.75 -16.73 -5.47
N THR A 16 11.65 -17.51 -6.55
CA THR A 16 10.47 -17.53 -7.41
C THR A 16 9.24 -18.00 -6.65
N VAL A 17 9.38 -19.04 -5.81
CA VAL A 17 8.28 -19.52 -4.95
C VAL A 17 7.83 -18.46 -3.96
N LEU A 18 8.77 -17.74 -3.33
CA LEU A 18 8.44 -16.66 -2.41
C LEU A 18 7.71 -15.51 -3.12
N PHE A 19 8.17 -15.09 -4.30
CA PHE A 19 7.48 -14.06 -5.08
C PHE A 19 6.09 -14.49 -5.51
N ALA A 20 5.93 -15.72 -5.99
CA ALA A 20 4.64 -16.28 -6.36
C ALA A 20 3.69 -16.30 -5.16
N LEU A 21 4.18 -16.69 -3.98
CA LEU A 21 3.40 -16.69 -2.75
C LEU A 21 2.97 -15.27 -2.33
N VAL A 22 3.90 -14.31 -2.31
CA VAL A 22 3.60 -12.92 -1.94
C VAL A 22 2.59 -12.31 -2.91
N PHE A 23 2.74 -12.58 -4.20
CA PHE A 23 1.81 -12.12 -5.23
C PHE A 23 0.42 -12.76 -5.08
N ALA A 24 0.36 -14.08 -4.83
CA ALA A 24 -0.89 -14.79 -4.59
C ALA A 24 -1.62 -14.24 -3.34
N LEU A 25 -0.89 -13.96 -2.27
CA LEU A 25 -1.45 -13.35 -1.05
C LEU A 25 -1.97 -11.92 -1.31
N ALA A 26 -1.24 -11.12 -2.10
CA ALA A 26 -1.69 -9.78 -2.46
C ALA A 26 -3.00 -9.82 -3.27
N LEU A 27 -3.10 -10.75 -4.23
CA LEU A 27 -4.34 -10.99 -4.98
C LEU A 27 -5.47 -11.48 -4.07
N LEU A 28 -5.19 -12.38 -3.13
CA LEU A 28 -6.17 -12.87 -2.17
C LEU A 28 -6.73 -11.74 -1.30
N VAL A 29 -5.86 -10.87 -0.78
CA VAL A 29 -6.27 -9.69 -0.02
C VAL A 29 -7.12 -8.76 -0.87
N GLU A 30 -6.71 -8.49 -2.12
CA GLU A 30 -7.47 -7.65 -3.04
C GLU A 30 -8.89 -8.19 -3.27
N ARG A 31 -9.03 -9.50 -3.53
CA ARG A 31 -10.35 -10.16 -3.69
C ARG A 31 -11.16 -10.15 -2.39
N ALA A 32 -10.54 -10.37 -1.24
CA ALA A 32 -11.21 -10.27 0.05
C ALA A 32 -11.78 -8.86 0.29
N LEU A 33 -11.02 -7.81 -0.05
CA LEU A 33 -11.47 -6.42 0.09
C LEU A 33 -12.63 -6.08 -0.87
N GLU A 34 -12.63 -6.62 -2.08
CA GLU A 34 -13.77 -6.46 -3.01
C GLU A 34 -15.05 -7.09 -2.45
N VAL A 35 -14.94 -8.30 -1.88
CA VAL A 35 -16.07 -8.98 -1.24
C VAL A 35 -16.55 -8.19 -0.02
N LEU A 36 -15.64 -7.74 0.84
CA LEU A 36 -15.97 -6.92 2.02
C LEU A 36 -16.64 -5.60 1.64
N LYS A 37 -16.15 -4.94 0.58
CA LYS A 37 -16.78 -3.72 0.05
C LYS A 37 -18.20 -4.02 -0.44
N SER A 38 -18.38 -5.09 -1.21
CA SER A 38 -19.70 -5.47 -1.74
C SER A 38 -20.68 -5.78 -0.59
N LEU A 39 -20.21 -6.49 0.44
CA LEU A 39 -20.99 -6.75 1.65
C LEU A 39 -21.35 -5.45 2.38
N TYR A 40 -20.38 -4.54 2.51
CA TYR A 40 -20.60 -3.23 3.10
C TYR A 40 -21.67 -2.44 2.34
N ASP A 41 -21.62 -2.41 1.01
CA ASP A 41 -22.59 -1.69 0.17
C ASP A 41 -24.01 -2.24 0.36
N VAL A 42 -24.16 -3.57 0.51
CA VAL A 42 -25.45 -4.21 0.84
C VAL A 42 -25.94 -3.79 2.23
N ILE A 43 -25.06 -3.75 3.23
CA ILE A 43 -25.41 -3.32 4.59
C ILE A 43 -25.80 -1.84 4.61
N ASP A 44 -25.05 -1.00 3.91
CA ASP A 44 -25.29 0.45 3.81
C ASP A 44 -26.66 0.74 3.18
N ALA A 45 -27.00 0.03 2.10
CA ALA A 45 -28.30 0.09 1.46
C ALA A 45 -29.42 -0.41 2.39
N LYS A 46 -29.25 -1.57 3.04
CA LYS A 46 -30.26 -2.14 3.95
C LYS A 46 -30.53 -1.27 5.17
N ARG A 47 -29.52 -0.56 5.67
CA ARG A 47 -29.63 0.31 6.86
C ARG A 47 -29.95 1.77 6.51
N ASN A 48 -30.10 2.10 5.22
CA ASN A 48 -30.31 3.46 4.73
C ASN A 48 -29.36 4.46 5.39
N LEU A 49 -28.05 4.23 5.27
CA LEU A 49 -27.04 5.08 5.88
C LEU A 49 -26.83 6.42 5.15
N ALA A 50 -27.58 6.71 4.08
CA ALA A 50 -27.50 7.96 3.34
C ALA A 50 -27.60 9.21 4.25
N PRO A 51 -28.53 9.30 5.23
CA PRO A 51 -28.60 10.45 6.14
C PRO A 51 -27.36 10.60 7.02
N TYR A 52 -26.71 9.49 7.39
CA TYR A 52 -25.45 9.52 8.15
C TYR A 52 -24.34 10.17 7.31
N TRP A 53 -24.21 9.76 6.05
CA TRP A 53 -23.20 10.30 5.13
C TRP A 53 -23.44 11.76 4.78
N THR A 54 -24.70 12.17 4.59
CA THR A 54 -25.05 13.59 4.38
C THR A 54 -24.73 14.45 5.60
N ARG A 55 -25.03 13.97 6.82
CA ARG A 55 -24.65 14.69 8.06
C ARG A 55 -23.13 14.81 8.20
N ARG A 56 -22.39 13.75 7.85
CA ARG A 56 -20.92 13.79 7.84
C ARG A 56 -20.37 14.76 6.80
N ALA A 57 -20.97 14.81 5.60
CA ALA A 57 -20.58 15.78 4.58
C ALA A 57 -20.79 17.22 5.04
N ALA A 58 -21.94 17.53 5.66
CA ALA A 58 -22.19 18.83 6.26
C ALA A 58 -21.15 19.18 7.35
N GLN A 59 -20.86 18.24 8.26
CA GLN A 59 -19.83 18.47 9.29
C GLN A 59 -18.42 18.71 8.72
N ILE A 60 -18.05 18.01 7.65
CA ILE A 60 -16.75 18.19 7.00
C ILE A 60 -16.73 19.53 6.27
N ALA A 61 -17.81 19.88 5.56
CA ALA A 61 -17.97 21.17 4.90
C ALA A 61 -17.84 22.32 5.92
N ASP A 62 -18.58 22.27 7.03
CA ASP A 62 -18.51 23.27 8.11
C ASP A 62 -17.10 23.40 8.69
N ARG A 63 -16.40 22.27 8.90
CA ARG A 63 -15.02 22.28 9.40
C ARG A 63 -14.05 22.88 8.39
N LEU A 64 -14.23 22.58 7.11
CA LEU A 64 -13.40 23.14 6.05
C LEU A 64 -13.65 24.63 5.92
N GLU A 65 -14.92 25.05 5.91
CA GLU A 65 -15.33 26.45 5.86
C GLU A 65 -14.77 27.24 7.04
N ARG A 66 -14.87 26.73 8.27
CA ARG A 66 -14.25 27.37 9.45
C ARG A 66 -12.75 27.51 9.30
N ARG A 67 -12.05 26.49 8.78
CA ARG A 67 -10.62 26.59 8.51
C ARG A 67 -10.33 27.61 7.41
N LEU A 68 -11.11 27.63 6.34
CA LEU A 68 -10.96 28.56 5.22
C LEU A 68 -11.21 30.01 5.63
N ARG A 69 -12.20 30.26 6.50
CA ARG A 69 -12.45 31.59 7.10
C ARG A 69 -11.27 32.07 7.96
N LEU A 70 -10.55 31.19 8.64
CA LEU A 70 -9.30 31.55 9.33
C LEU A 70 -8.19 31.96 8.35
N PHE A 71 -8.28 31.54 7.09
CA PHE A 71 -7.38 31.90 6.00
C PHE A 71 -7.96 32.99 5.07
N GLU A 72 -9.06 33.65 5.45
CA GLU A 72 -9.71 34.70 4.64
C GLU A 72 -8.78 35.91 4.38
N TYR A 73 -7.79 36.12 5.26
CA TYR A 73 -6.73 37.12 5.11
C TYR A 73 -5.43 36.56 4.49
N VAL A 74 -5.39 35.29 4.14
CA VAL A 74 -4.22 34.62 3.56
C VAL A 74 -4.42 34.44 2.06
N SER A 75 -3.36 34.72 1.30
CA SER A 75 -3.35 34.63 -0.17
C SER A 75 -4.01 33.33 -0.68
N PRO A 76 -4.90 33.39 -1.69
CA PRO A 76 -5.55 32.23 -2.31
C PRO A 76 -4.58 31.12 -2.73
N LYS A 77 -3.33 31.48 -3.07
CA LYS A 77 -2.27 30.54 -3.45
C LYS A 77 -1.84 29.60 -2.31
N ALA A 78 -2.00 29.99 -1.05
CA ALA A 78 -1.66 29.15 0.10
C ALA A 78 -2.75 28.12 0.43
N VAL A 79 -4.00 28.41 0.04
CA VAL A 79 -5.19 27.61 0.38
C VAL A 79 -5.50 26.57 -0.71
N GLN A 80 -5.19 26.88 -1.97
CA GLN A 80 -5.32 25.99 -3.12
C GLN A 80 -4.72 24.58 -2.94
N PRO A 81 -3.51 24.36 -2.40
CA PRO A 81 -2.99 23.00 -2.21
C PRO A 81 -3.82 22.16 -1.22
N LEU A 82 -4.43 22.79 -0.21
CA LEU A 82 -5.31 22.11 0.73
C LEU A 82 -6.63 21.69 0.06
N LEU A 83 -7.22 22.62 -0.71
CA LEU A 83 -8.43 22.36 -1.49
C LEU A 83 -8.19 21.29 -2.54
N ASN A 84 -7.08 21.35 -3.28
CA ASN A 84 -6.70 20.35 -4.26
C ASN A 84 -6.56 18.96 -3.62
N ARG A 85 -6.00 18.86 -2.42
CA ARG A 85 -5.89 17.57 -1.71
C ARG A 85 -7.25 17.02 -1.30
N VAL A 86 -8.20 17.88 -0.92
CA VAL A 86 -9.58 17.49 -0.61
C VAL A 86 -10.31 17.06 -1.88
N TYR A 87 -10.13 17.79 -2.99
CA TYR A 87 -10.69 17.45 -4.29
C TYR A 87 -10.08 16.18 -4.90
N GLU A 88 -8.78 15.95 -4.78
CA GLU A 88 -8.15 14.69 -5.18
C GLU A 88 -8.74 13.50 -4.42
N LEU A 89 -8.97 13.68 -3.12
CA LEU A 89 -9.48 12.63 -2.24
C LEU A 89 -10.96 12.33 -2.49
N LEU A 90 -11.75 13.35 -2.85
CA LEU A 90 -13.20 13.25 -3.06
C LEU A 90 -13.59 13.03 -4.54
N LEU A 91 -13.07 13.84 -5.46
CA LEU A 91 -13.48 13.92 -6.86
C LEU A 91 -12.59 13.15 -7.85
N ASN A 92 -11.49 12.51 -7.38
CA ASN A 92 -10.64 11.66 -8.22
C ASN A 92 -10.25 12.36 -9.56
N ASN A 93 -9.60 13.54 -9.45
CA ASN A 93 -9.02 14.33 -10.56
C ASN A 93 -9.96 15.06 -11.53
N GLN A 94 -11.06 15.65 -11.06
CA GLN A 94 -11.66 16.77 -11.82
C GLN A 94 -10.85 18.05 -11.57
N GLY A 95 -9.80 18.24 -12.37
CA GLY A 95 -9.06 19.51 -12.43
C GLY A 95 -9.96 20.63 -12.96
N GLY A 96 -9.90 21.81 -12.34
CA GLY A 96 -10.51 23.04 -12.87
C GLY A 96 -11.67 23.64 -12.08
N TYR A 97 -11.75 23.46 -10.75
CA TYR A 97 -12.75 24.19 -9.96
C TYR A 97 -12.23 25.57 -9.52
N ASP A 98 -12.61 26.61 -10.26
CA ASP A 98 -12.36 28.04 -9.95
C ASP A 98 -13.37 28.63 -8.94
N GLY A 99 -14.29 27.81 -8.41
CA GLY A 99 -15.33 28.25 -7.49
C GLY A 99 -14.85 28.37 -6.03
N THR A 100 -15.30 29.43 -5.35
CA THR A 100 -15.07 29.70 -3.92
C THR A 100 -15.93 28.85 -2.97
N ALA A 101 -16.96 28.17 -3.48
CA ALA A 101 -17.87 27.37 -2.68
C ALA A 101 -17.59 25.86 -2.85
N LEU A 102 -17.14 25.24 -1.76
CA LEU A 102 -16.84 23.82 -1.68
C LEU A 102 -18.14 23.02 -1.51
N VAL A 103 -18.69 22.50 -2.61
CA VAL A 103 -19.90 21.66 -2.56
C VAL A 103 -19.51 20.21 -2.29
N LEU A 104 -19.71 19.77 -1.05
CA LEU A 104 -19.43 18.40 -0.58
C LEU A 104 -20.73 17.58 -0.57
N SER A 105 -20.84 16.57 -1.43
CA SER A 105 -21.97 15.64 -1.40
C SER A 105 -21.75 14.47 -0.44
N GLY A 106 -22.84 13.93 0.11
CA GLY A 106 -22.82 12.75 0.99
C GLY A 106 -22.17 11.54 0.31
N ASP A 107 -22.44 11.34 -0.99
CA ASP A 107 -21.91 10.23 -1.77
C ASP A 107 -20.39 10.31 -1.96
N LEU A 108 -19.84 11.51 -2.14
CA LEU A 108 -18.39 11.72 -2.23
C LEU A 108 -17.70 11.37 -0.91
N VAL A 109 -18.29 11.79 0.21
CA VAL A 109 -17.77 11.48 1.55
C VAL A 109 -17.88 9.99 1.85
N ARG A 110 -18.98 9.33 1.45
CA ARG A 110 -19.13 7.88 1.55
C ARG A 110 -18.04 7.19 0.74
N ALA A 111 -17.88 7.52 -0.54
CA ALA A 111 -16.92 6.89 -1.43
C ALA A 111 -15.48 7.03 -0.90
N ALA A 112 -15.09 8.23 -0.46
CA ALA A 112 -13.80 8.48 0.17
C ALA A 112 -13.62 7.72 1.49
N GLY A 113 -14.65 7.73 2.35
CA GLY A 113 -14.64 7.03 3.64
C GLY A 113 -14.50 5.52 3.48
N VAL A 114 -15.30 4.92 2.58
CA VAL A 114 -15.21 3.49 2.24
C VAL A 114 -13.84 3.17 1.67
N ARG A 115 -13.33 3.96 0.72
CA ARG A 115 -12.01 3.76 0.10
C ARG A 115 -10.88 3.78 1.12
N LEU A 116 -10.92 4.71 2.07
CA LEU A 116 -9.95 4.77 3.17
C LEU A 116 -10.11 3.58 4.12
N GLY A 117 -11.34 3.24 4.49
CA GLY A 117 -11.64 2.08 5.33
C GLY A 117 -11.11 0.78 4.72
N THR A 118 -11.40 0.53 3.44
CA THR A 118 -10.91 -0.66 2.72
C THR A 118 -9.40 -0.70 2.64
N LYS A 119 -8.72 0.45 2.48
CA LYS A 119 -7.24 0.50 2.50
C LYS A 119 -6.71 0.12 3.88
N LEU A 120 -7.28 0.65 4.96
CA LEU A 120 -6.83 0.34 6.31
C LEU A 120 -7.05 -1.14 6.66
N VAL A 121 -8.20 -1.70 6.27
CA VAL A 121 -8.48 -3.14 6.42
C VAL A 121 -7.47 -3.96 5.60
N GLY A 122 -7.18 -3.55 4.36
CA GLY A 122 -6.18 -4.19 3.51
C GLY A 122 -4.80 -4.23 4.15
N LEU A 123 -4.33 -3.10 4.66
CA LEU A 123 -3.07 -3.00 5.40
C LEU A 123 -3.05 -3.90 6.64
N ALA A 124 -4.12 -3.90 7.43
CA ALA A 124 -4.23 -4.74 8.62
C ALA A 124 -4.20 -6.24 8.28
N LEU A 125 -4.93 -6.66 7.24
CA LEU A 125 -4.93 -8.04 6.74
C LEU A 125 -3.56 -8.44 6.21
N GLY A 126 -2.93 -7.58 5.40
CA GLY A 126 -1.59 -7.83 4.87
C GLY A 126 -0.54 -7.98 5.98
N VAL A 127 -0.53 -7.07 6.96
CA VAL A 127 0.34 -7.16 8.16
C VAL A 127 0.06 -8.43 8.96
N GLY A 128 -1.22 -8.75 9.19
CA GLY A 128 -1.60 -9.98 9.89
C GLY A 128 -1.10 -11.24 9.18
N LEU A 129 -1.29 -11.33 7.86
CA LEU A 129 -0.82 -12.46 7.05
C LEU A 129 0.70 -12.57 7.06
N ALA A 130 1.42 -11.46 6.93
CA ALA A 130 2.88 -11.46 6.94
C ALA A 130 3.45 -11.89 8.29
N LEU A 131 2.86 -11.46 9.41
CA LEU A 131 3.26 -11.91 10.74
C LEU A 131 2.93 -13.39 10.97
N TRP A 132 1.75 -13.85 10.53
CA TRP A 132 1.32 -15.23 10.69
C TRP A 132 2.17 -16.22 9.90
N LEU A 133 2.47 -15.89 8.64
CA LEU A 133 3.30 -16.70 7.75
C LEU A 133 4.80 -16.39 7.87
N LYS A 134 5.19 -15.47 8.75
CA LYS A 134 6.57 -15.00 8.96
C LYS A 134 7.26 -14.56 7.66
N ILE A 135 6.50 -13.88 6.79
CA ILE A 135 6.98 -13.42 5.48
C ILE A 135 7.89 -12.22 5.67
N ASP A 136 9.13 -12.36 5.22
CA ASP A 136 10.11 -11.29 5.21
C ASP A 136 10.73 -11.22 3.80
N PHE A 137 10.20 -10.33 2.96
CA PHE A 137 10.75 -10.13 1.61
C PHE A 137 12.03 -9.28 1.63
N LEU A 138 12.35 -8.58 2.72
CA LEU A 138 13.56 -7.75 2.81
C LEU A 138 14.82 -8.61 2.95
N LYS A 139 14.69 -9.86 3.41
CA LYS A 139 15.76 -10.86 3.30
C LYS A 139 16.24 -11.08 1.86
N LEU A 140 15.42 -10.75 0.85
CA LEU A 140 15.81 -10.80 -0.56
C LEU A 140 16.76 -9.66 -0.97
N TRP A 141 16.86 -8.59 -0.18
CA TRP A 141 17.75 -7.46 -0.47
C TRP A 141 19.22 -7.74 -0.13
N HIS A 142 19.46 -8.63 0.85
CA HIS A 142 20.77 -9.02 1.34
C HIS A 142 20.88 -10.56 1.49
N PRO A 143 21.14 -11.29 0.40
CA PRO A 143 21.41 -12.73 0.49
C PRO A 143 22.70 -13.05 1.28
N GLU A 144 23.57 -12.07 1.52
CA GLU A 144 24.85 -12.25 2.25
C GLU A 144 24.72 -12.27 3.78
N VAL A 145 23.57 -11.86 4.35
CA VAL A 145 23.36 -11.85 5.81
C VAL A 145 22.76 -13.19 6.27
N GLN A 146 23.34 -14.30 5.82
CA GLN A 146 22.95 -15.65 6.22
C GLN A 146 23.98 -16.40 7.07
N LEU A 147 25.11 -15.81 7.44
CA LEU A 147 26.03 -16.44 8.40
C LEU A 147 26.49 -15.46 9.48
N GLY A 148 26.07 -15.71 10.72
CA GLY A 148 26.77 -15.24 11.91
C GLY A 148 26.01 -14.24 12.79
N SER A 149 25.52 -14.75 13.90
CA SER A 149 25.38 -14.08 15.22
C SER A 149 24.82 -12.64 15.27
N GLN A 150 23.62 -12.47 15.84
CA GLN A 150 23.39 -11.65 17.05
C GLN A 150 21.89 -11.59 17.39
N THR A 151 21.51 -12.24 18.48
CA THR A 151 20.16 -12.77 18.72
C THR A 151 19.20 -11.82 19.44
N VAL A 152 19.53 -10.53 19.63
CA VAL A 152 18.68 -9.60 20.42
C VAL A 152 18.28 -8.33 19.66
N GLY A 153 19.08 -7.84 18.70
CA GLY A 153 18.70 -6.74 17.79
C GLY A 153 17.89 -7.18 16.55
N PHE A 154 17.97 -8.48 16.20
CA PHE A 154 17.39 -9.04 14.97
C PHE A 154 15.89 -9.33 15.06
N MET A 155 15.33 -9.48 16.27
CA MET A 155 13.90 -9.77 16.46
C MET A 155 13.02 -8.56 16.13
N LEU A 156 13.45 -7.35 16.55
CA LEU A 156 12.81 -6.08 16.19
C LEU A 156 12.94 -5.80 14.69
N GLN A 157 14.11 -6.04 14.09
CA GLN A 157 14.33 -5.87 12.65
C GLN A 157 13.51 -6.87 11.83
N GLY A 158 13.42 -8.13 12.25
CA GLY A 158 12.60 -9.16 11.59
C GLY A 158 11.11 -8.86 11.66
N THR A 159 10.63 -8.33 12.80
CA THR A 159 9.21 -7.95 12.95
C THR A 159 8.89 -6.71 12.10
N LEU A 160 9.77 -5.71 12.06
CA LEU A 160 9.61 -4.54 11.20
C LEU A 160 9.63 -4.93 9.71
N ALA A 161 10.49 -5.87 9.34
CA ALA A 161 10.57 -6.37 7.98
C ALA A 161 9.31 -7.15 7.57
N GLN A 162 8.74 -7.92 8.49
CA GLN A 162 7.44 -8.58 8.30
C GLN A 162 6.31 -7.57 8.20
N ILE A 163 6.31 -6.51 9.00
CA ILE A 163 5.32 -5.42 8.90
C ILE A 163 5.43 -4.74 7.52
N ALA A 164 6.63 -4.38 7.08
CA ALA A 164 6.84 -3.80 5.75
C ALA A 164 6.37 -4.75 4.63
N SER A 165 6.64 -6.06 4.80
CA SER A 165 6.13 -7.12 3.94
C SER A 165 4.62 -7.15 3.86
N GLY A 166 3.96 -7.09 5.02
CA GLY A 166 2.52 -7.08 5.11
C GLY A 166 1.88 -5.79 4.60
N LEU A 167 2.52 -4.64 4.78
CA LEU A 167 2.04 -3.38 4.19
C LEU A 167 2.06 -3.46 2.66
N ALA A 168 3.13 -4.01 2.06
CA ALA A 168 3.20 -4.20 0.62
C ALA A 168 2.08 -5.13 0.11
N ILE A 169 1.88 -6.28 0.77
CA ILE A 169 0.80 -7.22 0.46
C ILE A 169 -0.57 -6.54 0.60
N GLY A 170 -0.77 -5.81 1.70
CA GLY A 170 -2.04 -5.14 2.03
C GLY A 170 -2.39 -3.97 1.12
N LEU A 171 -1.40 -3.39 0.43
CA LEU A 171 -1.62 -2.37 -0.61
C LEU A 171 -2.05 -2.99 -1.96
N GLY A 172 -1.96 -4.32 -2.11
CA GLY A 172 -2.40 -5.07 -3.29
C GLY A 172 -1.30 -5.41 -4.29
N ALA A 173 -1.68 -6.07 -5.39
CA ALA A 173 -0.73 -6.65 -6.34
C ALA A 173 0.11 -5.60 -7.10
N GLY A 174 -0.41 -4.39 -7.31
CA GLY A 174 0.29 -3.32 -8.04
C GLY A 174 1.60 -2.86 -7.36
N PRO A 175 1.56 -2.41 -6.09
CA PRO A 175 2.76 -2.06 -5.33
C PRO A 175 3.72 -3.24 -5.17
N VAL A 176 3.22 -4.46 -4.93
CA VAL A 176 4.04 -5.67 -4.88
C VAL A 176 4.77 -5.89 -6.21
N HIS A 177 4.08 -5.81 -7.35
CA HIS A 177 4.71 -5.98 -8.66
C HIS A 177 5.80 -4.93 -8.94
N LYS A 178 5.59 -3.67 -8.54
CA LYS A 178 6.62 -2.62 -8.64
C LYS A 178 7.84 -2.92 -7.77
N LEU A 179 7.65 -3.47 -6.57
CA LEU A 179 8.77 -3.88 -5.72
C LEU A 179 9.56 -5.04 -6.35
N ILE A 180 8.86 -6.06 -6.87
CA ILE A 180 9.49 -7.22 -7.54
C ILE A 180 10.31 -6.74 -8.75
N THR A 181 9.72 -5.96 -9.65
CA THR A 181 10.42 -5.45 -10.85
C THR A 181 11.61 -4.55 -10.50
N THR A 182 11.53 -3.80 -9.40
CA THR A 182 12.67 -3.00 -8.90
C THR A 182 13.78 -3.91 -8.35
N LEU A 183 13.43 -4.99 -7.66
CA LEU A 183 14.38 -5.97 -7.16
C LEU A 183 15.08 -6.71 -8.30
N GLU A 184 14.34 -7.15 -9.31
CA GLU A 184 14.88 -7.81 -10.51
C GLU A 184 15.89 -6.92 -11.24
N LYS A 185 15.55 -5.64 -11.47
CA LYS A 185 16.48 -4.67 -12.09
C LYS A 185 17.77 -4.53 -11.28
N LYS A 186 17.65 -4.36 -9.96
CA LYS A 186 18.81 -4.16 -9.07
C LYS A 186 19.69 -5.41 -8.93
N GLN A 187 19.14 -6.60 -9.16
CA GLN A 187 19.93 -7.84 -9.23
C GLN A 187 20.62 -8.00 -10.59
N ALA A 188 19.92 -7.67 -11.69
CA ALA A 188 20.50 -7.67 -13.02
C ALA A 188 21.68 -6.70 -13.16
N ASP A 189 21.57 -5.51 -12.55
CA ASP A 189 22.64 -4.51 -12.55
C ASP A 189 23.88 -5.00 -11.79
N ARG A 190 23.69 -5.63 -10.62
CA ARG A 190 24.79 -6.24 -9.85
C ARG A 190 25.45 -7.41 -10.56
N HIS A 191 24.68 -8.21 -11.31
CA HIS A 191 25.24 -9.30 -12.11
C HIS A 191 26.08 -8.75 -13.27
N LYS A 192 25.66 -7.65 -13.89
CA LYS A 192 26.44 -6.96 -14.93
C LYS A 192 27.72 -6.32 -14.37
N GLU A 193 27.67 -5.73 -13.18
CA GLU A 193 28.86 -5.19 -12.50
C GLU A 193 29.87 -6.29 -12.18
N LYS A 194 29.43 -7.44 -11.65
CA LYS A 194 30.31 -8.59 -11.37
C LYS A 194 30.92 -9.23 -12.62
N ILE A 195 30.23 -9.21 -13.76
CA ILE A 195 30.80 -9.66 -15.04
C ILE A 195 31.88 -8.69 -15.52
N LYS A 196 31.65 -7.38 -15.44
CA LYS A 196 32.64 -6.37 -15.84
C LYS A 196 33.91 -6.41 -15.00
N GLU A 197 33.79 -6.56 -13.67
CA GLU A 197 34.95 -6.70 -12.78
C GLU A 197 35.71 -8.03 -12.98
N GLY A 198 35.08 -9.03 -13.59
CA GLY A 198 35.70 -10.30 -13.96
C GLY A 198 36.37 -10.32 -15.33
N GLU A 199 36.00 -9.41 -16.25
CA GLU A 199 36.64 -9.24 -17.56
C GLU A 199 37.86 -8.30 -17.52
N ASP A 200 37.98 -7.45 -16.49
CA ASP A 200 39.12 -6.53 -16.27
C ASP A 200 40.29 -7.17 -15.48
N LYS A 201 40.24 -8.48 -15.19
CA LYS A 201 41.30 -9.25 -14.52
C LYS A 201 41.84 -10.36 -15.43
#